data_AF-A0A2V6F0D2-F1
#
_entry.id   AF-A0A2V6F0D2-F1
#
_cell.length_a   1.000
_cell.length_b   1.000
_cell.length_c   1.000
_cell.angle_alpha   90.00
_cell.angle_beta   90.00
_cell.angle_gamma   90.00
#
_symmetry.space_group_name_H-M   'P 1'
#
loop_
_entity.id
_entity.type
_entity.pdbx_description
1 polymer ?
#
loop_
_entity_poly.entity_id
_entity_poly.type
_entity_poly.pdbx_seq_one_letter_code
_entity_poly.pdbx_strand_id
1 'polypeptide(L)'
;MPVSAEKIWAGAQEKLRTMLNSDIFNLWFAPIRAGALETNLITLEVANDFCEVWLKDNYLDLIQGVLTHASGQPLKVKFKVAAAQPGAMRANESKATRAKAIEEPEEPAAGFRDHGFNPKNTFDTFVVGNNNSFAHAAALAVAQAPGKSYNPLFLYGGVGLGKTHLLHAIGQYVVGHKK
;
A
#
# COMPACT_ATOMS: atom_id res chain seq x y z
N MET A 1 -16.88 -30.32 -20.41
CA MET A 1 -17.14 -29.55 -19.17
C MET A 1 -16.54 -28.17 -19.38
N PRO A 2 -17.33 -27.07 -19.38
CA PRO A 2 -16.75 -25.74 -19.51
C PRO A 2 -15.79 -25.51 -18.33
N VAL A 3 -14.56 -25.09 -18.62
CA VAL A 3 -13.59 -24.79 -17.58
C VAL A 3 -14.07 -23.51 -16.89
N SER A 4 -14.62 -23.61 -15.69
CA SER A 4 -15.14 -22.46 -14.95
C SER A 4 -14.01 -21.47 -14.64
N ALA A 5 -14.31 -20.18 -14.70
CA ALA A 5 -13.37 -19.09 -14.38
C ALA A 5 -12.62 -19.33 -13.05
N GLU A 6 -13.36 -19.81 -12.05
CA GLU A 6 -12.86 -20.16 -10.72
C GLU A 6 -11.80 -21.27 -10.76
N LYS A 7 -11.95 -22.29 -11.61
CA LYS A 7 -10.96 -23.37 -11.74
C LYS A 7 -9.68 -22.89 -12.39
N ILE A 8 -9.80 -22.05 -13.43
CA ILE A 8 -8.63 -21.45 -14.10
C ILE A 8 -7.88 -20.56 -13.11
N TRP A 9 -8.60 -19.73 -12.36
CA TRP A 9 -7.99 -18.86 -11.36
C TRP A 9 -7.39 -19.63 -10.18
N ALA A 10 -8.05 -20.68 -9.69
CA ALA A 10 -7.48 -21.53 -8.63
C ALA A 10 -6.15 -22.18 -9.06
N GLY A 11 -6.10 -22.73 -10.28
CA GLY A 11 -4.85 -23.26 -10.83
C GLY A 11 -3.79 -22.18 -11.02
N ALA A 12 -4.20 -20.97 -11.41
CA ALA A 12 -3.29 -19.83 -11.49
C ALA A 12 -2.76 -19.39 -10.11
N GLN A 13 -3.62 -19.36 -9.09
CA GLN A 13 -3.25 -19.01 -7.72
C GLN A 13 -2.24 -20.01 -7.13
N GLU A 14 -2.41 -21.31 -7.37
CA GLU A 14 -1.43 -22.32 -6.95
C GLU A 14 -0.06 -22.06 -7.56
N LYS A 15 -0.01 -21.75 -8.86
CA LYS A 15 1.24 -21.43 -9.53
C LYS A 15 1.85 -20.14 -9.02
N LEU A 16 1.05 -19.07 -8.88
CA LEU A 16 1.49 -17.79 -8.33
C LEU A 16 2.06 -17.93 -6.91
N ARG A 17 1.46 -18.80 -6.07
CA ARG A 17 1.95 -19.08 -4.71
C ARG A 17 3.32 -19.73 -4.67
N THR A 18 3.71 -20.45 -5.72
CA THR A 18 5.07 -21.01 -5.85
C THR A 18 6.10 -20.01 -6.39
N MET A 19 5.64 -18.96 -7.08
CA MET A 19 6.50 -17.97 -7.73
C MET A 19 6.70 -16.70 -6.89
N LEU A 20 5.76 -16.41 -5.99
CA LEU A 20 5.73 -15.20 -5.19
C LEU A 20 5.97 -15.50 -3.71
N ASN A 21 6.44 -14.49 -2.98
CA ASN A 21 6.52 -14.61 -1.52
C ASN A 21 5.12 -14.68 -0.90
N SER A 22 5.02 -15.29 0.29
CA SER A 22 3.74 -15.50 0.97
C SER A 22 3.02 -14.20 1.32
N ASP A 23 3.75 -13.15 1.67
CA ASP A 23 3.16 -11.86 2.08
C ASP A 23 2.53 -11.11 0.92
N ILE A 24 3.21 -11.01 -0.22
CA ILE A 24 2.72 -10.44 -1.48
C ILE A 24 1.51 -11.24 -1.95
N PHE A 25 1.60 -12.58 -1.92
CA PHE A 25 0.48 -13.42 -2.31
C PHE A 25 -0.75 -13.17 -1.43
N ASN A 26 -0.59 -13.18 -0.11
CA ASN A 26 -1.69 -12.97 0.83
C ASN A 26 -2.29 -11.56 0.76
N LEU A 27 -1.46 -10.55 0.52
CA LEU A 27 -1.92 -9.18 0.45
C LEU A 27 -2.64 -8.86 -0.87
N TRP A 28 -2.10 -9.34 -1.99
CA TRP A 28 -2.53 -8.89 -3.31
C TRP A 28 -3.33 -9.92 -4.09
N PHE A 29 -3.03 -11.21 -3.97
CA PHE A 29 -3.60 -12.26 -4.82
C PHE A 29 -4.67 -13.10 -4.11
N ALA A 30 -4.55 -13.31 -2.80
CA ALA A 30 -5.53 -14.01 -2.00
C ALA A 30 -6.92 -13.34 -1.99
N PRO A 31 -7.07 -12.01 -1.95
CA PRO A 31 -8.39 -11.37 -2.00
C PRO A 31 -9.02 -11.34 -3.40
N ILE A 32 -8.27 -11.70 -4.46
CA ILE A 32 -8.76 -11.66 -5.84
C ILE A 32 -9.68 -12.85 -6.10
N ARG A 33 -10.83 -12.58 -6.74
CA ARG A 33 -11.77 -13.60 -7.18
C ARG A 33 -11.92 -13.61 -8.70
N ALA A 34 -12.17 -14.78 -9.27
CA ALA A 34 -12.56 -14.88 -10.66
C ALA A 34 -14.03 -14.45 -10.79
N GLY A 35 -14.27 -13.44 -11.63
CA GLY A 35 -15.61 -13.04 -12.03
C GLY A 35 -16.03 -13.76 -13.31
N ALA A 36 -16.41 -12.99 -14.33
CA ALA A 36 -16.84 -13.53 -15.62
C ALA A 36 -15.68 -14.08 -16.45
N LEU A 37 -15.93 -15.18 -17.16
CA LEU A 37 -15.06 -15.72 -18.20
C LEU A 37 -15.80 -15.67 -19.53
N GLU A 38 -15.25 -14.93 -20.47
CA GLU A 38 -15.65 -14.90 -21.87
C GLU A 38 -14.64 -15.68 -22.73
N THR A 39 -14.86 -15.77 -24.04
CA THR A 39 -14.06 -16.59 -24.98
C THR A 39 -12.56 -16.32 -24.93
N ASN A 40 -12.13 -15.08 -24.61
CA ASN A 40 -10.71 -14.70 -24.51
C ASN A 40 -10.48 -13.60 -23.45
N LEU A 41 -11.35 -13.52 -22.44
CA LEU A 41 -11.25 -12.48 -21.43
C LEU A 41 -11.70 -13.05 -20.08
N ILE A 42 -10.83 -12.97 -19.09
CA ILE A 42 -11.20 -13.25 -17.70
C ILE A 42 -11.27 -11.93 -16.93
N THR A 43 -12.37 -11.75 -16.21
CA THR A 43 -12.53 -10.63 -15.28
C THR A 43 -12.09 -11.06 -13.90
N LEU A 44 -11.13 -10.35 -13.32
CA LEU A 44 -10.65 -10.56 -11.95
C LEU A 44 -11.18 -9.45 -11.06
N GLU A 45 -11.85 -9.84 -9.98
CA GLU A 45 -12.38 -8.92 -8.99
C GLU A 45 -11.31 -8.57 -7.95
N VAL A 46 -11.03 -7.28 -7.81
CA VAL A 46 -10.03 -6.76 -6.87
C VAL A 46 -10.69 -5.92 -5.78
N ALA A 47 -9.97 -5.75 -4.66
CA ALA A 47 -10.50 -5.08 -3.48
C ALA A 47 -10.80 -3.59 -3.66
N ASN A 48 -10.00 -2.87 -4.45
CA ASN A 48 -10.13 -1.44 -4.70
C ASN A 48 -9.35 -1.02 -5.97
N ASP A 49 -9.52 0.23 -6.38
CA ASP A 49 -8.87 0.81 -7.57
C ASP A 49 -7.34 0.81 -7.49
N PHE A 50 -6.78 0.94 -6.27
CA PHE A 50 -5.33 0.90 -6.10
C PHE A 50 -4.77 -0.50 -6.39
N CYS A 51 -5.45 -1.56 -5.95
CA CYS A 51 -5.08 -2.93 -6.28
C CYS A 51 -5.13 -3.18 -7.79
N GLU A 52 -6.15 -2.64 -8.48
CA GLU A 52 -6.23 -2.73 -9.94
C GLU A 52 -5.00 -2.12 -10.62
N VAL A 53 -4.65 -0.88 -10.28
CA VAL A 53 -3.50 -0.18 -10.88
C VAL A 53 -2.20 -0.92 -10.56
N TRP A 54 -2.00 -1.31 -9.31
CA TRP A 54 -0.76 -1.97 -8.88
C TRP A 54 -0.56 -3.33 -9.54
N LEU A 55 -1.61 -4.15 -9.65
CA LEU A 55 -1.55 -5.46 -10.32
C LEU A 55 -1.32 -5.30 -11.82
N LYS A 56 -1.91 -4.28 -12.45
CA LYS A 56 -1.67 -3.95 -13.87
C LYS A 56 -0.22 -3.58 -14.12
N ASP A 57 0.36 -2.71 -13.28
CA ASP A 57 1.70 -2.18 -13.54
C ASP A 57 2.81 -3.18 -13.21
N ASN A 58 2.60 -4.07 -12.23
CA ASN A 58 3.67 -4.93 -11.71
C ASN A 58 3.52 -6.42 -12.06
N TYR A 59 2.29 -6.91 -12.30
CA TYR A 59 2.03 -8.34 -12.40
C TYR A 59 1.16 -8.75 -13.59
N LEU A 60 0.78 -7.83 -14.48
CA LEU A 60 -0.09 -8.13 -15.61
C LEU A 60 0.47 -9.24 -16.51
N ASP A 61 1.74 -9.14 -16.88
CA ASP A 61 2.40 -10.13 -17.74
C ASP A 61 2.49 -11.50 -17.06
N LEU A 62 2.79 -11.51 -15.74
CA LEU A 62 2.85 -12.73 -14.95
C LEU A 62 1.47 -13.40 -14.87
N ILE A 63 0.44 -12.62 -14.55
CA ILE A 63 -0.94 -13.10 -14.43
C ILE A 63 -1.41 -13.66 -15.77
N GLN A 64 -1.16 -12.96 -16.89
CA GLN A 64 -1.49 -13.45 -18.23
C GLN A 64 -0.75 -14.74 -18.58
N GLY A 65 0.55 -14.84 -18.28
CA GLY A 65 1.33 -16.04 -18.55
C GLY A 65 0.80 -17.26 -17.78
N VAL A 66 0.51 -17.08 -16.50
CA VAL A 66 -0.03 -18.16 -15.66
C VAL A 66 -1.45 -18.56 -16.10
N LEU A 67 -2.31 -17.60 -16.44
CA LEU A 67 -3.65 -17.88 -16.96
C LEU A 67 -3.62 -18.58 -18.32
N THR A 68 -2.68 -18.21 -19.19
CA THR A 68 -2.49 -18.87 -20.48
C THR A 68 -2.10 -20.33 -20.29
N HIS A 69 -1.21 -20.60 -19.33
CA HIS A 69 -0.84 -21.97 -18.96
C HIS A 69 -1.99 -22.74 -18.33
N ALA A 70 -2.82 -22.09 -17.49
CA ALA A 70 -3.94 -22.73 -16.81
C ALA A 70 -5.15 -23.02 -17.73
N SER A 71 -5.39 -22.16 -18.71
CA SER A 71 -6.51 -22.28 -19.66
C SER A 71 -6.15 -22.99 -20.96
N GLY A 72 -4.85 -23.08 -21.29
CA GLY A 72 -4.35 -23.63 -22.56
C GLY A 72 -4.55 -22.72 -23.77
N GLN A 73 -5.04 -21.49 -23.57
CA GLN A 73 -5.22 -20.47 -24.61
C GLN A 73 -4.79 -19.10 -24.09
N PRO A 74 -4.34 -18.17 -24.95
CA PRO A 74 -4.07 -16.80 -24.50
C PRO A 74 -5.37 -16.23 -23.92
N LEU A 75 -5.29 -15.67 -22.71
CA LEU A 75 -6.41 -15.02 -22.03
C LEU A 75 -6.05 -13.59 -21.70
N LYS A 76 -6.88 -12.63 -22.13
CA LYS A 76 -6.76 -11.25 -21.66
C LYS A 76 -7.31 -11.12 -20.24
N VAL A 77 -6.69 -10.25 -19.45
CA VAL A 77 -7.10 -9.98 -18.07
C VAL A 77 -7.75 -8.61 -18.00
N LYS A 78 -8.95 -8.56 -17.43
CA LYS A 78 -9.62 -7.32 -17.06
C LYS A 78 -9.82 -7.30 -15.55
N PHE A 79 -9.47 -6.20 -14.91
CA PHE A 79 -9.75 -6.02 -13.49
C PHE A 79 -11.09 -5.29 -13.33
N LYS A 80 -11.80 -5.65 -12.27
CA LYS A 80 -13.03 -4.97 -11.85
C LYS A 80 -12.99 -4.81 -10.34
N VAL A 81 -13.22 -3.60 -9.85
CA VAL A 81 -13.35 -3.39 -8.40
C VAL A 81 -14.64 -4.07 -7.93
N ALA A 82 -14.53 -4.95 -6.93
CA ALA A 82 -15.70 -5.53 -6.30
C ALA A 82 -16.53 -4.39 -5.67
N ALA A 83 -17.80 -4.26 -6.07
CA ALA A 83 -18.69 -3.28 -5.48
C ALA A 83 -18.71 -3.51 -3.95
N ALA A 84 -18.31 -2.49 -3.21
CA ALA A 84 -17.95 -2.57 -1.81
C ALA A 84 -18.91 -3.47 -1.01
N GLN A 85 -18.40 -4.60 -0.51
CA GLN A 85 -18.91 -5.12 0.76
C GLN A 85 -18.25 -4.28 1.85
N PRO A 86 -18.99 -3.44 2.58
CA PRO A 86 -18.46 -2.74 3.75
C PRO A 86 -18.18 -3.81 4.81
N GLY A 87 -16.95 -4.35 4.85
CA GLY A 87 -16.69 -5.43 5.82
C GLY A 87 -15.34 -6.14 5.79
N ALA A 88 -14.47 -5.94 4.79
CA ALA A 88 -13.17 -6.61 4.75
C ALA A 88 -11.99 -5.65 4.96
N MET A 89 -12.12 -4.72 5.90
CA MET A 89 -10.97 -4.14 6.60
C MET A 89 -11.32 -3.95 8.07
N ARG A 90 -11.45 -5.07 8.78
CA ARG A 90 -11.33 -5.10 10.24
C ARG A 90 -10.12 -5.94 10.61
N ALA A 91 -8.94 -5.37 10.41
CA ALA A 91 -7.76 -5.78 11.16
C ALA A 91 -7.64 -4.83 12.37
N ASN A 92 -8.30 -5.24 13.45
CA ASN A 92 -7.99 -4.90 14.83
C ASN A 92 -8.02 -3.39 15.21
N GLU A 93 -9.23 -2.84 15.29
CA GLU A 93 -9.51 -1.73 16.21
C GLU A 93 -9.31 -2.22 17.65
N SER A 94 -8.08 -2.14 18.15
CA SER A 94 -7.83 -2.35 19.57
C SER A 94 -8.27 -1.07 20.30
N LYS A 95 -9.34 -1.23 21.08
CA LYS A 95 -9.97 -0.25 21.97
C LYS A 95 -8.93 0.70 22.61
N ALA A 96 -8.88 1.95 22.15
CA ALA A 96 -8.28 3.03 22.91
C ALA A 96 -9.37 3.65 23.78
N THR A 97 -9.34 3.29 25.06
CA THR A 97 -10.13 3.87 26.14
C THR A 97 -9.97 5.39 26.15
N ARG A 98 -11.11 6.09 26.16
CA ARG A 98 -11.24 7.53 26.36
C ARG A 98 -10.79 7.93 27.77
N ALA A 99 -10.21 9.14 27.86
CA ALA A 99 -9.84 9.97 29.02
C ALA A 99 -8.40 9.75 29.55
N LYS A 100 -7.56 10.78 29.70
CA LYS A 100 -7.83 12.12 30.26
C LYS A 100 -7.08 13.25 29.54
N ALA A 101 -7.74 14.40 29.55
CA ALA A 101 -7.26 15.71 29.11
C ALA A 101 -6.05 16.21 29.91
N ILE A 102 -5.14 16.91 29.22
CA ILE A 102 -4.30 17.97 29.80
C ILE A 102 -4.18 19.07 28.72
N GLU A 103 -5.02 20.09 28.90
CA GLU A 103 -4.82 21.53 28.73
C GLU A 103 -3.94 22.07 27.58
N GLU A 104 -4.62 22.77 26.67
CA GLU A 104 -4.13 23.92 25.91
C GLU A 104 -4.14 25.14 26.84
N PRO A 105 -3.14 26.05 26.78
CA PRO A 105 -3.39 27.26 26.00
C PRO A 105 -2.16 27.92 25.32
N GLU A 106 -2.51 28.78 24.37
CA GLU A 106 -1.81 29.95 23.80
C GLU A 106 -0.90 29.76 22.58
N GLU A 107 -1.48 30.09 21.42
CA GLU A 107 -0.79 30.77 20.31
C GLU A 107 -0.21 32.12 20.77
N PRO A 108 0.85 32.59 20.10
CA PRO A 108 0.63 33.80 19.33
C PRO A 108 1.17 33.74 17.90
N ALA A 109 0.30 34.20 17.00
CA ALA A 109 0.55 35.10 15.87
C ALA A 109 1.61 34.74 14.81
N ALA A 110 1.07 34.46 13.62
CA ALA A 110 1.43 35.07 12.35
C ALA A 110 2.85 34.83 11.80
N GLY A 111 2.90 34.02 10.75
CA GLY A 111 3.87 34.27 9.67
C GLY A 111 4.63 33.08 9.13
N PHE A 112 4.04 31.90 8.97
CA PHE A 112 4.59 30.90 8.04
C PHE A 112 3.43 30.25 7.29
N ARG A 113 3.60 30.04 5.98
CA ARG A 113 2.66 29.28 5.15
C ARG A 113 2.54 27.89 5.76
N ASP A 114 1.51 27.68 6.59
CA ASP A 114 1.42 26.47 7.39
C ASP A 114 1.00 25.32 6.48
N HIS A 115 1.98 24.53 6.06
CA HIS A 115 1.78 23.33 5.25
C HIS A 115 1.12 22.19 6.04
N GLY A 116 0.64 22.45 7.28
CA GLY A 116 -0.05 21.48 8.12
C GLY A 116 0.89 20.46 8.76
N PHE A 117 2.19 20.78 8.87
CA PHE A 117 3.18 19.90 9.49
C PHE A 117 3.55 20.39 10.89
N ASN A 118 3.62 19.48 11.87
CA ASN A 118 4.00 19.83 13.24
C ASN A 118 5.49 20.26 13.30
N PRO A 119 5.81 21.50 13.68
CA PRO A 119 7.18 22.05 13.63
C PRO A 119 8.18 21.33 14.55
N LYS A 120 7.70 20.56 15.54
CA LYS A 120 8.58 19.78 16.44
C LYS A 120 9.08 18.49 15.80
N ASN A 121 8.46 18.02 14.71
CA ASN A 121 8.75 16.73 14.08
C ASN A 121 9.65 16.90 12.85
N THR A 122 10.93 17.18 13.06
CA THR A 122 11.96 17.32 12.02
C THR A 122 12.88 16.09 12.00
N PHE A 123 13.74 15.96 10.98
CA PHE A 123 14.75 14.89 10.99
C PHE A 123 15.74 15.06 12.14
N ASP A 124 16.10 16.30 12.49
CA ASP A 124 17.03 16.61 13.58
C ASP A 124 16.50 16.21 14.97
N THR A 125 15.19 16.29 15.19
CA THR A 125 14.56 15.89 16.45
C THR A 125 14.19 14.40 16.50
N PHE A 126 14.41 13.67 15.41
CA PHE A 126 14.09 12.25 15.34
C PHE A 126 15.15 11.39 16.04
N VAL A 127 14.73 10.58 17.01
CA VAL A 127 15.64 9.67 17.72
C VAL A 127 15.87 8.40 16.90
N VAL A 128 17.05 8.30 16.29
CA VAL A 128 17.48 7.13 15.52
C VAL A 128 18.04 6.05 16.44
N GLY A 129 17.57 4.82 16.25
CA GLY A 129 18.06 3.62 16.92
C GLY A 129 18.04 2.41 15.99
N ASN A 130 18.51 1.26 16.48
CA ASN A 130 18.70 0.06 15.64
C ASN A 130 17.41 -0.43 14.96
N ASN A 131 16.25 -0.18 15.59
CA ASN A 131 14.95 -0.64 15.11
C ASN A 131 14.26 0.32 14.14
N ASN A 132 14.78 1.54 13.94
CA ASN A 132 14.17 2.56 13.08
C ASN A 132 15.17 3.24 12.12
N SER A 133 16.46 2.86 12.16
CA SER A 133 17.53 3.43 11.35
C SER A 133 17.27 3.30 9.85
N PHE A 134 16.76 2.13 9.41
CA PHE A 134 16.40 1.91 8.02
C PHE A 134 15.23 2.80 7.57
N ALA A 135 14.18 2.92 8.39
CA ALA A 135 13.04 3.78 8.09
C ALA A 135 13.45 5.26 8.01
N HIS A 136 14.32 5.71 8.93
CA HIS A 136 14.88 7.04 8.91
C HIS A 136 15.72 7.30 7.64
N ALA A 137 16.61 6.38 7.27
CA ALA A 137 17.44 6.50 6.06
C ALA A 137 16.58 6.54 4.78
N ALA A 138 15.56 5.69 4.67
CA ALA A 138 14.63 5.69 3.55
C ALA A 138 13.83 7.00 3.47
N ALA A 139 13.32 7.49 4.61
CA ALA A 139 12.61 8.76 4.69
C ALA A 139 13.50 9.95 4.25
N LEU A 140 14.77 9.98 4.69
CA LEU A 140 15.72 11.02 4.30
C LEU A 140 16.02 10.97 2.81
N ALA A 141 16.21 9.78 2.23
CA ALA A 141 16.45 9.60 0.80
C ALA A 141 15.28 10.13 -0.05
N VAL A 142 14.03 9.87 0.39
CA VAL A 142 12.82 10.39 -0.26
C VAL A 142 12.73 11.91 -0.16
N ALA A 143 13.08 12.48 1.00
CA ALA A 143 13.06 13.92 1.19
C ALA A 143 14.12 14.66 0.35
N GLN A 144 15.31 14.08 0.21
CA GLN A 144 16.41 14.63 -0.59
C GLN A 144 16.19 14.51 -2.09
N ALA A 145 15.53 13.45 -2.55
CA ALA A 145 15.24 13.20 -3.96
C ALA A 145 13.78 12.79 -4.17
N PRO A 146 12.81 13.74 -3.99
CA PRO A 146 11.39 13.43 -4.11
C PRO A 146 11.08 12.85 -5.49
N GLY A 147 10.31 11.75 -5.52
CA GLY A 147 9.91 11.11 -6.77
C GLY A 147 10.93 10.12 -7.37
N LYS A 148 12.12 9.95 -6.78
CA LYS A 148 13.15 9.03 -7.31
C LYS A 148 13.23 7.71 -6.55
N SER A 149 13.92 7.69 -5.42
CA SER A 149 14.16 6.46 -4.64
C SER A 149 13.10 6.27 -3.58
N TYR A 150 12.71 5.01 -3.33
CA TYR A 150 11.72 4.63 -2.31
C TYR A 150 10.38 5.38 -2.44
N ASN A 151 9.93 5.67 -3.67
CA ASN A 151 8.63 6.28 -3.93
C ASN A 151 7.75 5.30 -4.75
N PRO A 152 6.59 4.86 -4.22
CA PRO A 152 5.98 5.27 -2.95
C PRO A 152 6.73 4.75 -1.72
N LEU A 153 6.88 5.62 -0.71
CA LEU A 153 7.44 5.23 0.60
C LEU A 153 6.31 4.71 1.48
N PHE A 154 6.38 3.44 1.87
CA PHE A 154 5.44 2.83 2.79
C PHE A 154 6.15 2.40 4.08
N LEU A 155 5.73 2.98 5.21
CA LEU A 155 6.26 2.65 6.54
C LEU A 155 5.21 1.93 7.39
N TYR A 156 5.53 0.71 7.82
CA TYR A 156 4.67 -0.10 8.68
C TYR A 156 5.42 -0.53 9.94
N GLY A 157 4.70 -0.65 11.06
CA GLY A 157 5.26 -1.08 12.34
C GLY A 157 4.40 -0.66 13.53
N GLY A 158 4.75 -1.13 14.73
CA GLY A 158 4.07 -0.82 15.98
C GLY A 158 3.97 0.68 16.32
N VAL A 159 3.17 1.00 17.33
CA VAL A 159 3.05 2.37 17.85
C VAL A 159 4.39 2.87 18.40
N GLY A 160 4.64 4.18 18.36
CA GLY A 160 5.87 4.77 18.92
C GLY A 160 7.14 4.61 18.08
N LEU A 161 7.12 3.87 16.96
CA LEU A 161 8.30 3.68 16.09
C LEU A 161 8.61 4.89 15.18
N GLY A 162 7.91 6.01 15.35
CA GLY A 162 8.27 7.24 14.65
C GLY A 162 7.68 7.46 13.27
N LYS A 163 6.74 6.61 12.81
CA LYS A 163 6.11 6.72 11.47
C LYS A 163 5.54 8.11 11.17
N THR A 164 4.71 8.62 12.08
CA THR A 164 4.11 9.96 11.96
C THR A 164 5.18 11.05 12.00
N HIS A 165 6.18 10.92 12.86
CA HIS A 165 7.30 11.86 12.93
C HIS A 165 8.05 11.93 11.60
N LEU A 166 8.43 10.78 11.02
CA LEU A 166 9.12 10.71 9.74
C LEU A 166 8.30 11.31 8.59
N LEU A 167 6.98 11.10 8.57
CA LEU A 167 6.10 11.74 7.59
C LEU A 167 6.16 13.27 7.67
N HIS A 168 6.06 13.82 8.89
CA HIS A 168 6.17 15.27 9.09
C HIS A 168 7.57 15.79 8.76
N ALA A 169 8.61 15.04 9.09
CA ALA A 169 10.00 15.41 8.81
C ALA A 169 10.27 15.51 7.31
N ILE A 170 9.78 14.56 6.50
CA ILE A 170 9.86 14.62 5.03
C ILE A 170 9.16 15.88 4.51
N GLY A 171 7.93 16.13 4.97
CA GLY A 171 7.14 17.29 4.55
C GLY A 171 7.85 18.62 4.83
N GLN A 172 8.34 18.79 6.05
CA GLN A 172 9.09 19.98 6.45
C GLN A 172 10.39 20.14 5.68
N TYR A 173 11.13 19.06 5.47
CA TYR A 173 12.37 19.10 4.70
C TYR A 173 12.12 19.61 3.28
N VAL A 174 11.10 19.07 2.60
CA VAL A 174 10.73 19.45 1.23
C VAL A 174 10.23 20.90 1.17
N VAL A 175 9.43 21.35 2.13
CA VAL A 175 8.96 22.74 2.22
C VAL A 175 10.13 23.71 2.41
N GLY A 176 11.06 23.39 3.32
CA GLY A 176 12.21 24.24 3.62
C GLY A 176 13.27 24.29 2.51
N HIS A 177 13.32 23.26 1.65
CA HIS A 177 14.30 23.14 0.57
C HIS A 177 13.72 23.37 -0.84
N LYS A 178 12.45 23.80 -0.94
CA LYS A 178 11.87 24.26 -2.22
C LYS A 178 12.58 25.54 -2.66
N LYS A 179 13.38 25.45 -3.73
CA LYS A 179 13.79 26.60 -4.54
C LYS A 179 12.66 27.05 -5.46
#